data_AF-A0A1H9WWW5-F1
#
_entry.id   AF-A0A1H9WWW5-F1
#
_cell.length_a   1.000
_cell.length_b   1.000
_cell.length_c   1.000
_cell.angle_alpha   90.00
_cell.angle_beta   90.00
_cell.angle_gamma   90.00
#
_symmetry.space_group_name_H-M   'P 1'
#
loop_
_entity.id
_entity.type
_entity.pdbx_description
1 polymer ?
#
loop_
_entity_poly.entity_id
_entity_poly.type
_entity_poly.pdbx_seq_one_letter_code
_entity_poly.pdbx_strand_id
1 'polypeptide(L)'
;MSEYTLEGMEGGLEDPGSLWPELPELEEESAAYGWVWSAMTPAERRAKMRELAEWVQWLRTTFELHNQIPQCWYRHPPVREHLTALYAGWVRTYCQPAPGRDLAEAEWLSTLHGFLPRLQVASCANGTHHEAPPRPAVRPEAQEEFEDYLTVSEFGTAESAHPAEAEALRQATDI
;
A
#
# COMPACT_ATOMS: atom_id res chain seq x y z
N MET A 1 -63.72 -33.30 17.50
CA MET A 1 -62.45 -34.03 17.42
C MET A 1 -61.97 -33.94 15.99
N SER A 2 -61.09 -32.97 15.72
CA SER A 2 -60.41 -32.84 14.43
C SER A 2 -58.95 -33.13 14.71
N GLU A 3 -58.45 -34.25 14.20
CA GLU A 3 -57.04 -34.59 14.22
C GLU A 3 -56.30 -33.63 13.29
N TYR A 4 -55.27 -32.97 13.80
CA TYR A 4 -54.30 -32.23 13.00
C TYR A 4 -53.01 -33.05 13.00
N THR A 5 -52.69 -33.60 11.84
CA THR A 5 -51.43 -34.26 11.52
C THR A 5 -50.27 -33.28 11.69
N LEU A 6 -49.30 -33.62 12.54
CA LEU A 6 -47.99 -32.97 12.59
C LEU A 6 -47.07 -33.67 11.59
N GLU A 7 -47.05 -33.17 10.36
CA GLU A 7 -46.00 -33.48 9.39
C GLU A 7 -44.82 -32.50 9.58
N GLY A 8 -43.63 -33.07 9.73
CA GLY A 8 -42.38 -32.52 9.20
C GLY A 8 -41.84 -31.22 9.82
N MET A 9 -41.03 -31.34 10.87
CA MET A 9 -39.97 -30.38 11.17
C MET A 9 -38.63 -31.12 11.33
N GLU A 10 -38.22 -31.84 10.29
CA GLU A 10 -36.80 -32.12 10.07
C GLU A 10 -36.22 -30.97 9.25
N GLY A 11 -35.95 -29.86 9.93
CA GLY A 11 -35.09 -28.80 9.41
C GLY A 11 -33.73 -28.96 10.06
N GLY A 12 -32.87 -29.78 9.47
CA GLY A 12 -31.47 -29.85 9.87
C GLY A 12 -30.87 -28.44 9.83
N LEU A 13 -30.29 -28.02 10.96
CA LEU A 13 -29.53 -26.78 11.02
C LEU A 13 -28.34 -26.97 10.08
N GLU A 14 -28.41 -26.40 8.87
CA GLU A 14 -27.29 -26.39 7.95
C GLU A 14 -26.09 -25.77 8.68
N ASP A 15 -24.96 -26.47 8.67
CA ASP A 15 -23.71 -25.96 9.22
C ASP A 15 -23.43 -24.59 8.57
N PRO A 16 -23.38 -23.50 9.35
CA PRO A 16 -23.13 -22.17 8.80
C PRO A 16 -21.78 -22.06 8.08
N GLY A 17 -20.87 -23.02 8.27
CA GLY A 17 -19.64 -23.17 7.48
C GLY A 17 -19.88 -23.62 6.04
N SER A 18 -20.98 -24.32 5.74
CA SER A 18 -21.34 -24.84 4.40
C SER A 18 -21.81 -23.74 3.42
N LEU A 19 -22.24 -22.58 3.94
CA LEU A 19 -22.68 -21.43 3.13
C LEU A 19 -21.52 -20.60 2.60
N TRP A 20 -20.31 -20.84 3.07
CA TRP A 20 -19.10 -20.18 2.58
C TRP A 20 -18.41 -21.15 1.63
N PRO A 21 -18.14 -20.77 0.36
CA PRO A 21 -17.29 -21.59 -0.48
C PRO A 21 -15.98 -21.80 0.27
N GLU A 22 -15.52 -23.05 0.37
CA GLU A 22 -14.21 -23.35 0.96
C GLU A 22 -13.21 -22.40 0.32
N LEU A 23 -12.71 -21.45 1.11
CA LEU A 23 -11.72 -20.50 0.65
C LEU A 23 -10.57 -21.36 0.13
N PRO A 24 -10.12 -21.15 -1.12
CA PRO A 24 -9.04 -21.97 -1.68
C PRO A 24 -7.89 -21.97 -0.66
N GLU A 25 -7.40 -23.16 -0.34
CA GLU A 25 -6.27 -23.35 0.57
C GLU A 25 -5.19 -22.34 0.18
N LEU A 26 -4.90 -21.39 1.09
CA LEU A 26 -3.96 -20.29 0.89
C LEU A 26 -2.50 -20.78 0.86
N GLU A 27 -2.25 -21.90 0.20
CA GLU A 27 -0.94 -22.49 0.00
C GLU A 27 -0.53 -22.22 -1.45
N GLU A 28 0.52 -21.39 -1.60
CA GLU A 28 1.32 -21.11 -2.82
C GLU A 28 1.09 -19.82 -3.64
N GLU A 29 0.30 -18.82 -3.23
CA GLU A 29 0.23 -17.53 -3.95
C GLU A 29 1.30 -16.49 -3.55
N SER A 30 2.56 -16.90 -3.32
CA SER A 30 3.69 -15.94 -3.25
C SER A 30 3.85 -15.19 -4.58
N ALA A 31 3.53 -15.86 -5.70
CA ALA A 31 3.70 -15.31 -7.05
C ALA A 31 2.63 -14.27 -7.46
N ALA A 32 1.50 -14.18 -6.75
CA ALA A 32 0.39 -13.28 -7.11
C ALA A 32 0.65 -11.84 -6.65
N TYR A 33 1.47 -11.64 -5.61
CA TYR A 33 1.79 -10.31 -5.12
C TYR A 33 2.87 -9.67 -5.98
N GLY A 34 2.71 -8.37 -6.27
CA GLY A 34 3.80 -7.55 -6.80
C GLY A 34 5.03 -7.56 -5.87
N TRP A 35 6.03 -6.71 -6.12
CA TRP A 35 7.24 -6.68 -5.29
C TRP A 35 6.96 -6.14 -3.87
N VAL A 36 6.46 -7.00 -2.98
CA VAL A 36 6.11 -6.71 -1.58
C VAL A 36 7.08 -7.41 -0.64
N TRP A 37 7.99 -6.65 -0.02
CA TRP A 37 9.08 -7.23 0.77
C TRP A 37 8.63 -8.10 1.96
N SER A 38 7.53 -7.74 2.63
CA SER A 38 7.01 -8.48 3.79
C SER A 38 6.39 -9.83 3.43
N ALA A 39 5.94 -10.00 2.18
CA ALA A 39 5.33 -11.23 1.68
C ALA A 39 6.37 -12.25 1.17
N MET A 40 7.63 -11.85 1.05
CA MET A 40 8.69 -12.67 0.49
C MET A 40 9.41 -13.53 1.53
N THR A 41 9.69 -14.78 1.17
CA THR A 41 10.62 -15.64 1.89
C THR A 41 12.01 -14.98 1.98
N PRO A 42 12.85 -15.36 2.96
CA PRO A 42 14.20 -14.83 3.05
C PRO A 42 15.05 -15.06 1.78
N ALA A 43 14.83 -16.15 1.05
CA ALA A 43 15.55 -16.45 -0.18
C ALA A 43 15.17 -15.48 -1.32
N GLU A 44 13.86 -15.28 -1.54
CA GLU A 44 13.33 -14.33 -2.52
C GLU A 44 13.80 -12.92 -2.19
N ARG A 45 13.71 -12.48 -0.93
CA ARG A 45 14.19 -11.15 -0.51
C ARG A 45 15.66 -10.95 -0.85
N ARG A 46 16.52 -11.95 -0.64
CA ARG A 46 17.96 -11.83 -0.98
C ARG A 46 18.17 -11.71 -2.48
N ALA A 47 17.46 -12.50 -3.30
CA ALA A 47 17.56 -12.43 -4.75
C ALA A 47 17.10 -11.06 -5.26
N LYS A 48 15.91 -10.63 -4.84
CA LYS A 48 15.32 -9.34 -5.19
C LYS A 48 16.14 -8.15 -4.71
N MET A 49 16.74 -8.21 -3.51
CA MET A 49 17.62 -7.14 -3.03
C MET A 49 18.87 -6.97 -3.91
N ARG A 50 19.44 -8.06 -4.44
CA ARG A 50 20.58 -7.97 -5.36
C ARG A 50 20.18 -7.36 -6.70
N GLU A 51 19.06 -7.81 -7.26
CA GLU A 51 18.45 -7.24 -8.48
C GLU A 51 18.23 -5.73 -8.33
N LEU A 52 17.64 -5.30 -7.21
CA LEU A 52 17.44 -3.88 -6.91
C LEU A 52 18.78 -3.15 -6.75
N ALA A 53 19.76 -3.75 -6.07
CA ALA A 53 21.05 -3.09 -5.82
C ALA A 53 21.84 -2.81 -7.10
N GLU A 54 21.83 -3.73 -8.07
CA GLU A 54 22.44 -3.54 -9.38
C GLU A 54 21.78 -2.38 -10.12
N TRP A 55 20.45 -2.32 -10.11
CA TRP A 55 19.72 -1.22 -10.74
C TRP A 55 19.92 0.12 -10.02
N VAL A 56 19.93 0.14 -8.68
CA VAL A 56 20.20 1.36 -7.91
C VAL A 56 21.61 1.88 -8.20
N GLN A 57 22.59 0.99 -8.41
CA GLN A 57 23.92 1.40 -8.82
C GLN A 57 23.91 2.09 -10.19
N TRP A 58 23.20 1.53 -11.18
CA TRP A 58 23.00 2.19 -12.48
C TRP A 58 22.28 3.54 -12.34
N LEU A 59 21.23 3.62 -11.52
CA LEU A 59 20.48 4.84 -11.30
C LEU A 59 21.37 5.94 -10.71
N ARG A 60 22.17 5.59 -9.69
CA ARG A 60 23.09 6.52 -9.01
C ARG A 60 24.16 7.07 -9.93
N THR A 61 24.72 6.24 -10.82
CA THR A 61 25.76 6.68 -11.75
C THR A 61 25.17 7.48 -12.91
N THR A 62 24.03 7.05 -13.46
CA THR A 62 23.42 7.66 -14.64
C THR A 62 22.83 9.04 -14.37
N PHE A 63 22.25 9.23 -13.18
CA PHE A 63 21.62 10.49 -12.78
C PHE A 63 22.45 11.29 -11.76
N GLU A 64 23.71 10.89 -11.54
CA GLU A 64 24.65 11.54 -10.60
C GLU A 64 24.10 11.69 -9.17
N LEU A 65 23.30 10.72 -8.71
CA LEU A 65 22.52 10.80 -7.45
C LEU A 65 23.30 10.41 -6.19
N HIS A 66 24.63 10.49 -6.23
CA HIS A 66 25.53 10.14 -5.13
C HIS A 66 25.21 10.84 -3.79
N ASN A 67 24.73 12.09 -3.84
CA ASN A 67 24.37 12.90 -2.66
C ASN A 67 22.89 12.75 -2.26
N GLN A 68 22.07 12.17 -3.13
CA GLN A 68 20.63 11.99 -2.90
C GLN A 68 20.33 10.58 -2.38
N ILE A 69 21.05 9.57 -2.86
CA ILE A 69 20.89 8.17 -2.47
C ILE A 69 22.14 7.73 -1.70
N PRO A 70 22.07 7.59 -0.36
CA PRO A 70 23.22 7.22 0.46
C PRO A 70 23.64 5.77 0.18
N GLN A 71 24.93 5.44 0.40
CA GLN A 71 25.45 4.08 0.20
C GLN A 71 24.75 3.03 1.09
N CYS A 72 24.21 3.44 2.23
CA CYS A 72 23.49 2.60 3.17
C CYS A 72 21.97 2.52 2.90
N TRP A 73 21.48 2.96 1.72
CA TRP A 73 20.04 2.99 1.37
C TRP A 73 19.28 1.69 1.71
N TYR A 74 19.91 0.53 1.53
CA TYR A 74 19.32 -0.78 1.79
C TYR A 74 18.98 -1.03 3.28
N ARG A 75 19.59 -0.26 4.19
CA ARG A 75 19.31 -0.27 5.63
C ARG A 75 18.13 0.62 6.01
N HIS A 76 17.59 1.41 5.09
CA HIS A 76 16.49 2.33 5.34
C HIS A 76 15.21 1.80 4.68
N PRO A 77 14.30 1.14 5.42
CA PRO A 77 13.11 0.54 4.84
C PRO A 77 12.28 1.51 3.98
N PRO A 78 12.01 2.77 4.39
CA PRO A 78 11.28 3.71 3.54
C PRO A 78 11.96 3.96 2.20
N VAL A 79 13.29 4.16 2.21
CA VAL A 79 14.07 4.39 0.97
C VAL A 79 14.02 3.16 0.08
N ARG A 80 14.14 1.95 0.67
CA ARG A 80 14.01 0.69 -0.07
C ARG A 80 12.66 0.58 -0.78
N GLU A 81 11.54 0.88 -0.10
CA GLU A 81 10.20 0.82 -0.73
C GLU A 81 10.08 1.81 -1.91
N HIS A 82 10.57 3.04 -1.75
CA HIS A 82 10.56 4.05 -2.82
C HIS A 82 11.40 3.60 -4.03
N LEU A 83 12.59 3.05 -3.79
CA LEU A 83 13.45 2.52 -4.86
C LEU A 83 12.81 1.30 -5.54
N THR A 84 12.14 0.43 -4.80
CA THR A 84 11.38 -0.70 -5.36
C THR A 84 10.26 -0.21 -6.28
N ALA A 85 9.51 0.82 -5.89
CA ALA A 85 8.46 1.40 -6.72
C ALA A 85 9.03 2.01 -8.02
N LEU A 86 10.13 2.76 -7.93
CA LEU A 86 10.81 3.33 -9.09
C LEU A 86 11.35 2.26 -10.02
N TYR A 87 11.94 1.18 -9.48
CA TYR A 87 12.40 0.04 -10.26
C TYR A 87 11.25 -0.65 -11.00
N ALA A 88 10.15 -0.95 -10.30
CA ALA A 88 8.99 -1.58 -10.93
C ALA A 88 8.39 -0.70 -12.04
N GLY A 89 8.36 0.63 -11.83
CA GLY A 89 8.00 1.59 -12.88
C GLY A 89 8.97 1.58 -14.07
N TRP A 90 10.27 1.50 -13.81
CA TRP A 90 11.31 1.44 -14.83
C TRP A 90 11.17 0.17 -15.69
N VAL A 91 10.97 -1.00 -15.06
CA VAL A 91 10.77 -2.28 -15.76
C VAL A 91 9.53 -2.21 -16.67
N ARG A 92 8.41 -1.71 -16.15
CA ARG A 92 7.19 -1.53 -16.96
C ARG A 92 7.40 -0.58 -18.14
N THR A 93 8.21 0.45 -17.96
CA THR A 93 8.45 1.47 -18.98
C THR A 93 9.41 0.97 -20.07
N TYR A 94 10.56 0.43 -19.67
CA TYR A 94 11.66 0.12 -20.59
C TYR A 94 11.77 -1.36 -21.00
N CYS A 95 11.22 -2.28 -20.20
CA CYS A 95 11.30 -3.71 -20.48
C CYS A 95 9.97 -4.33 -20.93
N GLN A 96 8.84 -3.71 -20.55
CA GLN A 96 7.49 -4.22 -20.81
C GLN A 96 6.57 -3.11 -21.37
N PRO A 97 6.95 -2.42 -22.46
CA PRO A 97 6.19 -1.29 -22.96
C PRO A 97 4.76 -1.71 -23.34
N ALA A 98 3.78 -0.99 -22.80
CA ALA A 98 2.36 -1.23 -23.05
C ALA A 98 1.84 -0.33 -24.18
N PRO A 99 0.94 -0.82 -25.06
CA PRO A 99 0.33 0.00 -26.11
C PRO A 99 -0.43 1.20 -25.55
N GLY A 100 -0.38 2.33 -26.24
CA GLY A 100 -1.16 3.53 -25.90
C GLY A 100 -0.64 4.32 -24.69
N ARG A 101 0.58 4.04 -24.22
CA ARG A 101 1.28 4.81 -23.17
C ARG A 101 2.31 5.75 -23.78
N ASP A 102 1.83 6.67 -24.62
CA ASP A 102 2.66 7.70 -25.20
C ASP A 102 3.25 8.55 -24.05
N LEU A 103 4.58 8.74 -24.02
CA LEU A 103 5.35 9.46 -22.98
C LEU A 103 5.69 8.69 -21.68
N ALA A 104 5.54 7.37 -21.63
CA ALA A 104 5.85 6.58 -20.42
C ALA A 104 7.26 6.84 -19.84
N GLU A 105 8.26 7.02 -20.70
CA GLU A 105 9.64 7.34 -20.31
C GLU A 105 9.76 8.70 -19.64
N ALA A 106 9.09 9.72 -20.20
CA ALA A 106 9.09 11.07 -19.65
C ALA A 106 8.35 11.10 -18.29
N GLU A 107 7.21 10.42 -18.18
CA GLU A 107 6.47 10.27 -16.92
C GLU A 107 7.30 9.57 -15.85
N TRP A 108 8.03 8.52 -16.22
CA TRP A 108 8.92 7.82 -15.30
C TRP A 108 10.04 8.74 -14.80
N LEU A 109 10.66 9.53 -15.68
CA LEU A 109 11.67 10.53 -15.31
C LEU A 109 11.11 11.62 -14.39
N SER A 110 9.91 12.12 -14.65
CA SER A 110 9.24 13.07 -13.75
C SER A 110 8.98 12.46 -12.38
N THR A 111 8.55 11.21 -12.34
CA THR A 111 8.31 10.46 -11.09
C THR A 111 9.60 10.27 -10.30
N LEU A 112 10.70 9.90 -10.97
CA LEU A 112 12.03 9.79 -10.36
C LEU A 112 12.42 11.10 -9.65
N HIS A 113 12.31 12.24 -10.33
CA HIS A 113 12.66 13.53 -9.75
C HIS A 113 11.76 13.91 -8.57
N GLY A 114 10.46 13.60 -8.63
CA GLY A 114 9.53 13.80 -7.52
C GLY A 114 9.87 12.97 -6.28
N PHE A 115 10.53 11.81 -6.47
CA PHE A 115 10.94 10.93 -5.38
C PHE A 115 12.26 11.33 -4.73
N LEU A 116 13.13 12.09 -5.40
CA LEU A 116 14.49 12.40 -4.89
C LEU A 116 14.51 12.94 -3.44
N PRO A 117 13.63 13.86 -3.01
CA PRO A 117 13.61 14.31 -1.62
C PRO A 117 13.32 13.21 -0.61
N ARG A 118 12.60 12.16 -1.01
CA ARG A 118 12.25 11.00 -0.17
C ARG A 118 13.36 9.94 -0.09
N LEU A 119 14.31 9.98 -1.02
CA LEU A 119 15.45 9.06 -1.05
C LEU A 119 16.60 9.51 -0.14
N GLN A 120 16.60 10.79 0.23
CA GLN A 120 17.59 11.36 1.11
C GLN A 120 17.39 10.89 2.55
N VAL A 121 18.51 10.56 3.20
CA VAL A 121 18.55 10.27 4.63
C VAL A 121 19.53 11.25 5.25
N ALA A 122 19.01 12.36 5.78
CA ALA A 122 19.82 13.47 6.29
C ALA A 122 20.85 13.01 7.34
N SER A 123 20.47 12.08 8.21
CA SER A 123 21.38 11.52 9.22
C SER A 123 22.56 10.78 8.60
N CYS A 124 22.46 10.28 7.37
CA CYS A 124 23.51 9.51 6.69
C CYS A 124 24.28 10.31 5.62
N ALA A 125 24.06 11.63 5.54
CA ALA A 125 24.62 12.48 4.48
C ALA A 125 26.16 12.52 4.46
N ASN A 126 26.81 12.34 5.63
CA ASN A 126 28.27 12.40 5.77
C ASN A 126 28.96 11.05 5.54
N GLY A 127 28.28 10.07 4.93
CA GLY A 127 28.84 8.75 4.65
C GLY A 127 28.88 7.79 5.84
N THR A 128 28.54 8.25 7.04
CA THR A 128 28.31 7.40 8.22
C THR A 128 26.84 7.00 8.29
N HIS A 129 26.56 5.71 8.47
CA HIS A 129 25.19 5.25 8.68
C HIS A 129 24.76 5.50 10.13
N HIS A 130 23.57 6.07 10.28
CA HIS A 130 22.91 6.24 11.57
C HIS A 130 21.63 5.41 11.57
N GLU A 131 21.48 4.57 12.60
CA GLU A 131 20.28 3.79 12.81
C GLU A 131 19.07 4.74 12.95
N ALA A 132 17.93 4.34 12.40
CA ALA A 132 16.72 5.10 12.59
C ALA A 132 16.37 5.12 14.09
N PRO A 133 15.82 6.23 14.63
CA PRO A 133 15.29 6.22 15.98
C PRO A 133 14.27 5.08 16.11
N PRO A 134 14.24 4.39 17.27
CA PRO A 134 13.35 3.26 17.46
C PRO A 134 11.91 3.70 17.20
N ARG A 135 11.16 2.85 16.48
CA ARG A 135 9.73 3.08 16.29
C ARG A 135 9.07 3.13 17.66
N PRO A 136 8.21 4.13 17.95
CA PRO A 136 7.37 4.11 19.14
C PRO A 136 6.63 2.77 19.24
N ALA A 137 6.51 2.23 20.45
CA ALA A 137 5.75 1.02 20.67
C ALA A 137 4.31 1.21 20.18
N VAL A 138 3.75 0.17 19.57
CA VAL A 138 2.32 0.15 19.25
C VAL A 138 1.57 0.23 20.57
N ARG A 139 0.66 1.20 20.68
CA ARG A 139 -0.29 1.32 21.79
C ARG A 139 -1.48 0.39 21.49
N PRO A 140 -1.68 -0.71 22.22
CA PRO A 140 -2.78 -1.64 21.95
C PRO A 140 -4.15 -0.96 21.99
N GLU A 141 -4.32 0.01 22.89
CA GLU A 141 -5.55 0.78 23.06
C GLU A 141 -5.82 1.78 21.93
N ALA A 142 -4.83 2.12 21.10
CA ALA A 142 -5.02 3.14 20.06
C ALA A 142 -6.02 2.71 18.97
N GLN A 143 -6.18 1.40 18.74
CA GLN A 143 -7.20 0.92 17.81
C GLN A 143 -8.60 1.09 18.40
N GLU A 144 -8.80 0.74 19.67
CA GLU A 144 -10.07 0.90 20.37
C GLU A 144 -10.43 2.40 20.48
N GLU A 145 -9.48 3.25 20.88
CA GLU A 145 -9.64 4.72 20.90
C GLU A 145 -10.06 5.28 19.52
N PHE A 146 -9.55 4.70 18.44
CA PHE A 146 -9.91 5.10 17.08
C PHE A 146 -11.34 4.69 16.72
N GLU A 147 -11.75 3.45 17.00
CA GLU A 147 -13.13 2.99 16.79
C GLU A 147 -14.13 3.79 17.65
N ASP A 148 -13.76 4.06 18.90
CA ASP A 148 -14.54 4.92 19.79
C ASP A 148 -14.68 6.32 19.19
N TYR A 149 -13.58 6.93 18.72
CA TYR A 149 -13.62 8.24 18.05
C TYR A 149 -14.60 8.23 16.85
N LEU A 150 -14.59 7.19 16.03
CA LEU A 150 -15.52 7.10 14.89
C LEU A 150 -16.99 7.00 15.33
N THR A 151 -17.27 6.39 16.47
CA THR A 151 -18.65 6.18 16.92
C THR A 151 -19.20 7.32 17.79
N VAL A 152 -18.34 8.06 18.49
CA VAL A 152 -18.76 9.10 19.45
C VAL A 152 -18.47 10.54 19.02
N SER A 153 -17.58 10.76 18.05
CA SER A 153 -17.22 12.11 17.63
C SER A 153 -18.22 12.68 16.62
N GLU A 154 -18.35 14.00 16.59
CA GLU A 154 -19.09 14.72 15.53
C GLU A 154 -18.59 14.33 14.14
N PHE A 155 -17.27 14.13 13.98
CA PHE A 155 -16.68 13.70 12.71
C PHE A 155 -17.28 12.39 12.18
N GLY A 156 -17.53 11.41 13.05
CA GLY A 156 -18.08 10.12 12.65
C GLY A 156 -19.60 10.02 12.70
N THR A 157 -20.29 10.99 13.33
CA THR A 157 -21.74 10.93 13.58
C THR A 157 -22.55 12.05 12.92
N ALA A 158 -21.94 13.17 12.52
CA ALA A 158 -22.65 14.25 11.86
C ALA A 158 -23.24 13.80 10.51
N GLU A 159 -24.44 14.28 10.20
CA GLU A 159 -25.04 14.04 8.88
C GLU A 159 -24.17 14.66 7.77
N SER A 160 -24.11 13.97 6.64
CA SER A 160 -23.39 14.47 5.47
C SER A 160 -24.02 15.77 4.98
N ALA A 161 -23.29 16.88 5.06
CA ALA A 161 -23.69 18.15 4.48
C ALA A 161 -22.64 18.59 3.46
N HIS A 162 -23.07 18.89 2.23
CA HIS A 162 -22.16 19.42 1.22
C HIS A 162 -21.96 20.93 1.49
N PRO A 163 -20.72 21.43 1.66
CA PRO A 163 -20.49 22.82 2.08
C PRO A 163 -21.04 23.86 1.08
N ALA A 164 -21.19 23.49 -0.19
CA ALA A 164 -21.77 24.36 -1.22
C ALA A 164 -23.29 24.21 -1.41
N GLU A 165 -23.98 23.33 -0.68
CA GLU A 165 -25.41 23.07 -0.90
C GLU A 165 -26.27 24.32 -0.65
N ALA A 166 -25.96 25.07 0.41
CA ALA A 166 -26.63 26.34 0.69
C ALA A 166 -26.36 27.41 -0.38
N GLU A 167 -25.20 27.37 -1.04
CA GLU A 167 -24.87 28.30 -2.15
C GLU A 167 -25.56 27.88 -3.46
N ALA A 168 -25.59 26.57 -3.75
CA ALA A 168 -26.34 26.05 -4.90
C ALA A 168 -27.84 26.37 -4.79
N LEU A 169 -28.43 26.28 -3.59
CA LEU A 169 -29.84 26.61 -3.36
C LEU A 169 -30.13 28.11 -3.57
N ARG A 170 -29.22 29.00 -3.12
CA ARG A 170 -29.31 30.44 -3.37
C ARG A 170 -29.31 30.73 -4.87
N GLN A 171 -28.32 30.20 -5.59
CA GLN A 171 -28.19 30.38 -7.03
C GLN A 171 -29.40 29.85 -7.82
N ALA A 172 -30.05 28.79 -7.35
CA ALA A 172 -31.24 28.23 -7.99
C ALA A 172 -32.53 29.02 -7.74
N THR A 173 -32.59 29.82 -6.67
CA THR A 173 -33.80 30.58 -6.27
C THR A 173 -33.78 32.02 -6.78
N ASP A 174 -32.61 32.55 -7.16
CA ASP A 174 -32.44 33.87 -7.79
C ASP A 174 -32.68 33.86 -9.32
N ILE A 175 -33.29 32.80 -9.88
CA ILE A 175 -33.72 32.65 -11.29
C ILE A 175 -35.24 32.78 -11.37
#